data_AF-A0A2V9KSI2-F1
#
_entry.id   AF-A0A2V9KSI2-F1
#
_cell.length_a   1.000
_cell.length_b   1.000
_cell.length_c   1.000
_cell.angle_alpha   90.00
_cell.angle_beta   90.00
_cell.angle_gamma   90.00
#
_symmetry.space_group_name_H-M   'P 1'
#
loop_
_entity.id
_entity.type
_entity.pdbx_description
1 polymer ?
#
loop_
_entity_poly.entity_id
_entity_poly.type
_entity_poly.pdbx_seq_one_letter_code
_entity_poly.pdbx_strand_id
1 'polypeptide(L)'
;ISRVENGHTVPSLETLERLASALEIPLYQLFYEGDEPPVLPNLSKRQSTEELVMDEESEKEMRFFEKVRRLTSRIDEKDRQLLLFMAQKLASR
;
A
#
# COMPACT_ATOMS: atom_id res chain seq x y z
N ILE A 1 5.63 -4.97 26.20
CA ILE A 1 6.86 -4.57 25.47
C ILE A 1 7.92 -5.66 25.54
N SER A 2 8.47 -5.99 26.73
CA SER A 2 9.48 -7.07 26.88
C SER A 2 9.17 -8.39 26.14
N ARG A 3 7.94 -8.91 26.20
CA ARG A 3 7.55 -10.11 25.44
C ARG A 3 7.69 -9.97 23.91
N VAL A 4 7.45 -8.79 23.37
CA VAL A 4 7.59 -8.48 21.93
C VAL A 4 9.07 -8.35 21.58
N GLU A 5 9.84 -7.62 22.37
CA GLU A 5 11.29 -7.44 22.16
C GLU A 5 12.07 -8.76 22.26
N ASN A 6 11.66 -9.66 23.16
CA ASN A 6 12.30 -10.97 23.36
C ASN A 6 11.70 -12.06 22.45
N GLY A 7 10.88 -11.71 21.45
CA GLY A 7 10.37 -12.66 20.46
C GLY A 7 9.33 -13.67 20.99
N HIS A 8 8.84 -13.51 22.21
CA HIS A 8 7.80 -14.36 22.80
C HIS A 8 6.39 -13.98 22.32
N THR A 9 6.22 -12.91 21.56
CA THR A 9 4.93 -12.46 21.04
C THR A 9 5.11 -11.70 19.74
N VAL A 10 4.32 -12.06 18.74
CA VAL A 10 4.18 -11.29 17.51
C VAL A 10 3.10 -10.21 17.75
N PRO A 11 3.43 -8.92 17.73
CA PRO A 11 2.45 -7.85 17.89
C PRO A 11 1.53 -7.76 16.66
N SER A 12 0.31 -7.25 16.85
CA SER A 12 -0.57 -6.90 15.73
C SER A 12 -0.08 -5.65 15.00
N LEU A 13 -0.55 -5.43 13.76
CA LEU A 13 -0.24 -4.21 13.00
C LEU A 13 -0.66 -2.95 13.78
N GLU A 14 -1.87 -2.94 14.34
CA GLU A 14 -2.36 -1.84 15.18
C GLU A 14 -1.42 -1.58 16.38
N THR A 15 -0.88 -2.63 16.99
CA THR A 15 0.09 -2.49 18.09
C THR A 15 1.38 -1.85 17.60
N LEU A 16 1.88 -2.26 16.43
CA LEU A 16 3.08 -1.69 15.83
C LEU A 16 2.90 -0.21 15.48
N GLU A 17 1.76 0.18 14.92
CA GLU A 17 1.44 1.58 14.60
C GLU A 17 1.41 2.45 15.86
N ARG A 18 0.82 1.94 16.95
CA ARG A 18 0.81 2.63 18.25
C ARG A 18 2.22 2.82 18.82
N LEU A 19 3.11 1.84 18.65
CA LEU A 19 4.51 1.94 19.09
C LEU A 19 5.27 2.97 18.27
N ALA A 20 5.17 2.92 16.94
CA ALA A 20 5.81 3.89 16.04
C ALA A 20 5.34 5.32 16.34
N SER A 21 4.04 5.50 16.54
CA SER A 21 3.46 6.80 16.92
C SER A 21 3.96 7.30 18.28
N ALA A 22 4.10 6.42 19.28
CA ALA A 22 4.59 6.81 20.60
C ALA A 22 6.09 7.17 20.59
N LEU A 23 6.85 6.60 19.66
CA LEU A 23 8.26 6.88 19.43
C LEU A 23 8.49 8.04 18.45
N GLU A 24 7.41 8.63 17.90
CA GLU A 24 7.45 9.70 16.89
C GLU A 24 8.28 9.36 15.64
N ILE A 25 8.26 8.08 15.25
CA ILE A 25 8.96 7.56 14.06
C ILE A 25 8.00 6.94 13.04
N PRO A 26 8.34 6.95 11.75
CA PRO A 26 7.65 6.14 10.75
C PRO A 26 7.70 4.65 11.08
N LEU A 27 6.61 3.91 10.80
CA LEU A 27 6.50 2.48 11.10
C LEU A 27 7.65 1.63 10.54
N TYR A 28 8.18 1.97 9.37
CA TYR A 28 9.27 1.22 8.75
C TYR A 28 10.58 1.25 9.57
N GLN A 29 10.79 2.29 10.39
CA GLN A 29 11.99 2.42 11.23
C GLN A 29 12.01 1.42 12.39
N LEU A 30 10.87 0.80 12.75
CA LEU A 30 10.87 -0.35 13.67
C LEU A 30 11.60 -1.57 13.09
N PHE A 31 11.77 -1.61 11.77
CA PHE A 31 12.34 -2.74 11.04
C PHE A 31 13.62 -2.37 10.26
N TYR A 32 14.07 -1.12 10.34
CA TYR A 32 15.19 -0.61 9.56
C TYR A 32 16.01 0.42 10.33
N GLU A 33 17.33 0.20 10.40
CA GLU A 33 18.26 1.03 11.17
C GLU A 33 18.87 2.22 10.39
N GLY A 34 18.42 2.52 9.16
CA GLY A 34 18.93 3.64 8.38
C GLY A 34 18.05 4.90 8.44
N ASP A 35 18.69 6.07 8.33
CA ASP A 35 18.04 7.39 8.28
C ASP A 35 17.20 7.59 7.00
N GLU A 36 17.55 6.88 5.93
CA GLU A 36 16.78 6.82 4.68
C GLU A 36 15.87 5.57 4.68
N PRO A 37 14.79 5.54 3.89
CA PRO A 37 14.02 4.31 3.72
C PRO A 37 14.91 3.15 3.22
N PRO A 38 14.66 1.89 3.64
CA PRO A 38 15.45 0.75 3.22
C PRO A 38 15.61 0.69 1.71
N VAL A 39 16.85 0.51 1.26
CA VAL A 39 17.11 0.04 -0.09
C VAL A 39 16.44 -1.33 -0.20
N LEU A 40 15.39 -1.40 -1.00
CA LEU A 40 14.65 -2.64 -1.24
C LEU A 40 15.67 -3.71 -1.69
N PRO A 41 15.82 -4.83 -0.95
CA PRO A 41 16.92 -5.77 -1.16
C PRO A 41 16.80 -6.39 -2.54
N ASN A 42 17.62 -5.95 -3.51
CA ASN A 42 17.66 -6.40 -4.92
C ASN A 42 16.39 -7.16 -5.37
N LEU A 43 15.24 -6.52 -5.17
CA LEU A 43 14.01 -6.84 -5.84
C LEU A 43 14.23 -6.22 -7.22
N SER A 44 14.81 -7.00 -8.13
CA SER A 44 15.12 -6.68 -9.53
C SER A 44 14.64 -5.28 -9.93
N LYS A 45 15.48 -4.25 -9.69
CA LYS A 45 15.22 -2.86 -10.10
C LYS A 45 13.81 -2.30 -9.82
N ARG A 46 12.99 -2.79 -8.89
CA ARG A 46 11.57 -2.38 -8.82
C ARG A 46 10.95 -2.39 -10.23
N GLN A 47 11.03 -3.54 -10.90
CA GLN A 47 9.87 -3.95 -11.68
C GLN A 47 8.70 -3.94 -10.69
N SER A 48 7.65 -3.19 -10.97
CA SER A 48 6.51 -3.18 -10.04
C SER A 48 5.94 -4.60 -9.94
N THR A 49 5.16 -4.89 -8.91
CA THR A 49 4.45 -6.18 -8.80
C THR A 49 3.62 -6.51 -10.05
N GLU A 50 3.29 -5.49 -10.84
CA GLU A 50 2.63 -5.58 -12.14
C GLU A 50 3.54 -6.00 -13.31
N GLU A 51 4.86 -5.92 -13.22
CA GLU A 51 5.74 -6.43 -14.29
C GLU A 51 6.08 -7.92 -14.13
N LEU A 52 5.93 -8.47 -12.92
CA LEU A 52 6.40 -9.81 -12.59
C LEU A 52 5.33 -10.91 -12.71
N VAL A 53 4.06 -10.54 -12.87
CA VAL A 53 2.93 -11.49 -12.87
C VAL A 53 2.06 -11.36 -14.12
N MET A 54 2.26 -10.34 -14.94
CA MET A 54 1.20 -9.94 -15.85
C MET A 54 1.31 -10.60 -17.22
N ASP A 55 0.39 -11.55 -17.45
CA ASP A 55 -0.03 -11.84 -18.81
C ASP A 55 -0.56 -10.57 -19.51
N GLU A 56 -0.73 -10.63 -20.83
CA GLU A 56 -1.19 -9.48 -21.61
C GLU A 56 -2.51 -8.87 -21.10
N GLU A 57 -3.33 -9.68 -20.41
CA GLU A 57 -4.60 -9.27 -19.81
C GLU A 57 -4.35 -8.38 -18.59
N SER A 58 -3.50 -8.84 -17.67
CA SER A 58 -3.12 -8.08 -16.48
C SER A 58 -2.41 -6.76 -16.84
N GLU A 59 -1.61 -6.71 -17.91
CA GLU A 59 -1.06 -5.45 -18.45
C GLU A 59 -2.11 -4.44 -18.89
N LYS A 60 -3.18 -4.92 -19.53
CA LYS A 60 -4.29 -4.04 -19.93
C LYS A 60 -5.02 -3.53 -18.69
N GLU A 61 -5.19 -4.36 -17.67
CA GLU A 61 -5.81 -3.96 -16.40
C GLU A 61 -4.99 -2.88 -15.67
N MET A 62 -3.68 -3.04 -15.56
CA MET A 62 -2.84 -2.00 -14.94
C MET A 62 -2.89 -0.68 -15.71
N ARG A 63 -2.77 -0.72 -17.06
CA ARG A 63 -2.89 0.49 -17.89
C ARG A 63 -4.26 1.15 -17.70
N PHE A 64 -5.31 0.36 -17.57
CA PHE A 64 -6.64 0.85 -17.26
C PHE A 64 -6.70 1.49 -15.88
N PHE A 65 -6.16 0.83 -14.86
CA PHE A 65 -6.14 1.34 -13.48
C PHE A 65 -5.37 2.66 -13.35
N GLU A 66 -4.20 2.76 -13.95
CA GLU A 66 -3.42 4.01 -13.99
C GLU A 66 -4.17 5.14 -14.73
N LYS A 67 -4.89 4.80 -15.80
CA LYS A 67 -5.75 5.77 -16.49
C LYS A 67 -6.90 6.23 -15.60
N VAL A 68 -7.55 5.32 -14.87
CA VAL A 68 -8.60 5.65 -13.89
C VAL A 68 -8.01 6.58 -12.85
N ARG A 69 -6.95 6.18 -12.14
CA ARG A 69 -6.28 6.96 -11.10
C ARG A 69 -5.97 8.40 -11.53
N ARG A 70 -5.40 8.57 -12.72
CA ARG A 70 -5.06 9.88 -13.30
C ARG A 70 -6.30 10.73 -13.62
N LEU A 71 -7.41 10.10 -14.02
CA LEU A 71 -8.64 10.83 -14.31
C LEU A 71 -9.37 11.17 -13.01
N THR A 72 -9.43 10.28 -12.02
CA THR A 72 -10.13 10.50 -10.76
C THR A 72 -9.50 11.61 -9.92
N SER A 73 -8.22 11.97 -10.13
CA SER A 73 -7.59 13.13 -9.49
C SER A 73 -8.01 14.47 -10.09
N ARG A 74 -8.68 14.47 -11.26
CA ARG A 74 -9.11 15.66 -12.00
C ARG A 74 -10.61 15.91 -11.95
N ILE A 75 -11.36 15.00 -11.32
CA ILE A 75 -12.81 15.06 -11.20
C ILE A 75 -13.16 15.73 -9.86
N ASP A 76 -14.27 16.46 -9.82
CA ASP A 76 -14.72 17.08 -8.57
C ASP A 76 -15.26 16.04 -7.58
N GLU A 77 -15.41 16.44 -6.31
CA GLU A 77 -15.77 15.51 -5.26
C GLU A 77 -17.16 14.88 -5.42
N LYS A 78 -18.13 15.62 -6.00
CA LYS A 78 -19.48 15.08 -6.21
C LYS A 78 -19.48 13.97 -7.25
N ASP A 79 -18.77 14.21 -8.35
CA ASP A 79 -18.65 13.25 -9.44
C ASP A 79 -17.80 12.03 -9.01
N ARG A 80 -16.77 12.22 -8.16
CA ARG A 80 -16.01 11.11 -7.55
C ARG A 80 -16.90 10.22 -6.68
N GLN A 81 -17.77 10.81 -5.86
CA GLN A 81 -18.71 10.06 -5.03
C GLN A 81 -19.71 9.27 -5.87
N LEU A 82 -20.23 9.85 -6.95
CA LEU A 82 -21.12 9.16 -7.88
C LEU A 82 -20.43 7.96 -8.56
N LEU A 83 -19.18 8.13 -9.01
CA LEU A 83 -18.38 7.06 -9.60
C LEU A 83 -18.14 5.91 -8.60
N LEU A 84 -17.77 6.22 -7.36
CA LEU A 84 -17.57 5.22 -6.30
C LEU A 84 -18.88 4.47 -5.99
N PHE A 85 -20.01 5.19 -5.92
CA PHE A 85 -21.32 4.56 -5.71
C PHE A 85 -21.68 3.57 -6.82
N MET A 86 -21.46 3.95 -8.08
CA MET A 86 -21.69 3.06 -9.22
C MET A 86 -20.77 1.83 -9.20
N ALA A 87 -19.48 2.02 -8.90
CA ALA A 87 -18.51 0.93 -8.77
C ALA A 87 -18.92 -0.05 -7.66
N GLN A 88 -19.35 0.46 -6.50
CA GLN A 88 -19.84 -0.36 -5.40
C GLN A 88 -21.09 -1.16 -5.78
N LYS A 89 -22.04 -0.53 -6.50
CA LYS A 89 -23.23 -1.22 -7.01
C LYS A 89 -22.88 -2.34 -7.99
N LEU A 90 -21.90 -2.14 -8.86
CA LEU A 90 -21.46 -3.14 -9.83
C LEU A 90 -20.70 -4.30 -9.17
N ALA A 91 -19.85 -4.03 -8.18
CA ALA A 91 -19.10 -5.06 -7.45
C ALA A 91 -19.98 -5.90 -6.51
N SER A 92 -21.14 -5.38 -6.10
CA SER A 92 -22.11 -6.08 -5.25
C SER A 92 -23.12 -6.95 -6.03
N ARG A 93 -22.95 -7.07 -7.36
CA ARG A 93 -23.71 -8.02 -8.19
C ARG A 93 -22.96 -9.34 -8.30
#